data_AF-A0A815KT20-F1
#
_entry.id   AF-A0A815KT20-F1
#
_cell.length_a   1.000
_cell.length_b   1.000
_cell.length_c   1.000
_cell.angle_alpha   90.00
_cell.angle_beta   90.00
_cell.angle_gamma   90.00
#
_symmetry.space_group_name_H-M   'P 1'
#
loop_
_entity.id
_entity.type
_entity.pdbx_description
1 polymer ?
#
loop_
_entity_poly.entity_id
_entity_poly.type
_entity_poly.pdbx_seq_one_letter_code
_entity_poly.pdbx_strand_id
1 'polypeptide(L)'
;IGDALFHLRLQLSEATHDPSFKEMEKDPSEFLRAFETLFQYAPLKTISPDQPPKPDDSNITTNIIWEMFDANPHRLPSTNIASIFRNSLSEIPAKLATIPPFLVLVAPRHTRSQRSYRYIIPDREITLDNSIVQLVCLKCQKTNHDPETSKDFYFCNECHEKESATVTTDATITCYCTNCLSDMHKHLAGSIHTHHTKRVSSDKTKLNLFAVLCIETSHYVAFVKCQKRNPLQHEWLFFDSMSDRMYDEQNVPLVDSVPDFDKWIDDAEKGKDDFFNWLDDRRGKRQPTSQTFNENSMRQLRLFRDGAFFFYENADMNY
;
A
#
# COMPACT_ATOMS: atom_id res chain seq x y z
N ILE A 1 -24.33 14.16 3.60
CA ILE A 1 -23.20 13.22 3.81
C ILE A 1 -23.53 12.21 4.91
N GLY A 2 -23.94 12.64 6.11
CA GLY A 2 -24.29 11.74 7.22
C GLY A 2 -25.29 10.64 6.86
N ASP A 3 -26.41 10.98 6.23
CA ASP A 3 -27.45 9.99 5.86
C ASP A 3 -26.94 8.96 4.85
N ALA A 4 -26.17 9.40 3.84
CA ALA A 4 -25.57 8.51 2.85
C ALA A 4 -24.56 7.55 3.48
N LEU A 5 -23.75 8.02 4.44
CA LEU A 5 -22.82 7.16 5.19
C LEU A 5 -23.56 6.15 6.06
N PHE A 6 -24.68 6.53 6.68
CA PHE A 6 -25.50 5.62 7.46
C PHE A 6 -26.14 4.54 6.59
N HIS A 7 -26.65 4.91 5.40
CA HIS A 7 -27.15 3.93 4.42
C HIS A 7 -26.06 2.95 3.98
N LEU A 8 -24.84 3.42 3.72
CA LEU A 8 -23.73 2.53 3.39
C LEU A 8 -23.42 1.57 4.55
N ARG A 9 -23.42 2.04 5.80
CA ARG A 9 -23.23 1.17 6.98
C ARG A 9 -24.31 0.10 7.09
N LEU A 10 -25.55 0.42 6.76
CA LEU A 10 -26.64 -0.56 6.72
C LEU A 10 -26.37 -1.64 5.68
N GLN A 11 -25.99 -1.24 4.46
CA GLN A 11 -25.67 -2.18 3.37
C GLN A 11 -24.47 -3.07 3.71
N LEU A 12 -23.41 -2.52 4.32
CA LEU A 12 -22.26 -3.31 4.78
C LEU A 12 -22.67 -4.32 5.85
N SER A 13 -23.51 -3.90 6.79
CA SER A 13 -23.99 -4.77 7.87
C SER A 13 -24.82 -5.94 7.34
N GLU A 14 -25.66 -5.69 6.35
CA GLU A 14 -26.46 -6.72 5.67
C GLU A 14 -25.57 -7.67 4.85
N ALA A 15 -24.63 -7.14 4.05
CA ALA A 15 -23.76 -7.96 3.21
C ALA A 15 -22.81 -8.86 4.03
N THR A 16 -22.26 -8.34 5.13
CA THR A 16 -21.33 -9.08 6.00
C THR A 16 -22.01 -9.89 7.11
N HIS A 17 -23.32 -9.71 7.30
CA HIS A 17 -24.06 -10.23 8.45
C HIS A 17 -23.48 -9.81 9.81
N ASP A 18 -22.76 -8.70 9.87
CA ASP A 18 -22.18 -8.13 11.10
C ASP A 18 -22.95 -6.86 11.51
N PRO A 19 -23.77 -6.90 12.58
CA PRO A 19 -24.52 -5.75 13.05
C PRO A 19 -23.63 -4.62 13.56
N SER A 20 -22.38 -4.89 13.94
CA SER A 20 -21.50 -3.90 14.54
C SER A 20 -21.02 -2.82 13.56
N PHE A 21 -21.17 -3.00 12.24
CA PHE A 21 -20.94 -1.95 11.24
C PHE A 21 -21.85 -0.73 11.38
N LYS A 22 -23.00 -0.87 12.05
CA LYS A 22 -23.92 0.24 12.29
C LYS A 22 -23.44 1.16 13.41
N GLU A 23 -22.95 0.58 14.50
CA GLU A 23 -22.81 1.27 15.79
C GLU A 23 -21.36 1.41 16.27
N MET A 24 -20.49 0.48 15.89
CA MET A 24 -19.12 0.41 16.44
C MET A 24 -18.11 1.07 15.50
N GLU A 25 -17.03 1.57 16.07
CA GLU A 25 -15.87 2.00 15.28
C GLU A 25 -15.13 0.78 14.72
N LYS A 26 -15.05 0.72 13.39
CA LYS A 26 -14.42 -0.37 12.65
C LYS A 26 -13.02 0.01 12.20
N ASP A 27 -12.15 -0.98 12.16
CA ASP A 27 -10.83 -0.81 11.55
C ASP A 27 -10.98 -0.62 10.02
N PRO A 28 -10.20 0.28 9.39
CA PRO A 28 -10.24 0.46 7.94
C PRO A 28 -10.00 -0.84 7.15
N SER A 29 -9.17 -1.77 7.65
CA SER A 29 -8.98 -3.09 7.03
C SER A 29 -10.24 -3.97 7.11
N GLU A 30 -11.06 -3.85 8.17
CA GLU A 30 -12.37 -4.51 8.24
C GLU A 30 -13.36 -3.90 7.24
N PHE A 31 -13.36 -2.57 7.13
CA PHE A 31 -14.21 -1.86 6.17
C PHE A 31 -13.89 -2.25 4.73
N LEU A 32 -12.62 -2.29 4.33
CA LEU A 32 -12.22 -2.62 2.97
C LEU A 32 -12.62 -4.06 2.59
N ARG A 33 -12.43 -5.03 3.48
CA ARG A 33 -12.89 -6.42 3.27
C ARG A 33 -14.42 -6.53 3.14
N ALA A 34 -15.15 -5.77 3.96
CA ALA A 34 -16.61 -5.70 3.85
C ALA A 34 -17.05 -5.05 2.53
N PHE A 35 -16.33 -4.03 2.08
CA PHE A 35 -16.58 -3.35 0.82
C PHE A 35 -16.38 -4.28 -0.39
N GLU A 36 -15.30 -5.08 -0.40
CA GLU A 36 -15.06 -6.12 -1.41
C GLU A 36 -16.24 -7.11 -1.49
N THR A 37 -16.74 -7.53 -0.32
CA THR A 37 -17.89 -8.45 -0.21
C THR A 37 -19.16 -7.82 -0.80
N LEU A 38 -19.44 -6.55 -0.47
CA LEU A 38 -20.64 -5.85 -0.92
C LEU A 38 -20.66 -5.64 -2.44
N PHE A 39 -19.52 -5.25 -3.03
CA PHE A 39 -19.44 -4.90 -4.45
C PHE A 39 -19.04 -6.07 -5.36
N GLN A 40 -18.80 -7.26 -4.80
CA GLN A 40 -18.30 -8.43 -5.53
C GLN A 40 -17.07 -8.09 -6.40
N TYR A 41 -16.26 -7.14 -5.93
CA TYR A 41 -15.11 -6.65 -6.68
C TYR A 41 -14.09 -7.78 -6.77
N ALA A 42 -13.74 -8.23 -7.98
CA ALA A 42 -12.72 -9.25 -8.19
C ALA A 42 -11.35 -8.66 -7.80
N PRO A 43 -10.78 -9.10 -6.68
CA PRO A 43 -9.63 -8.40 -6.11
C PRO A 43 -8.34 -8.85 -6.81
N LEU A 44 -7.30 -8.00 -6.78
CA LEU A 44 -6.01 -8.28 -7.42
C LEU A 44 -5.25 -9.38 -6.68
N LYS A 45 -4.72 -10.35 -7.42
CA LYS A 45 -4.22 -11.64 -6.91
C LYS A 45 -2.85 -11.50 -6.23
N THR A 46 -2.62 -12.15 -5.09
CA THR A 46 -1.27 -12.44 -4.55
C THR A 46 -1.08 -13.96 -4.43
N ILE A 47 0.15 -14.46 -4.58
CA ILE A 47 0.45 -15.90 -4.69
C ILE A 47 1.36 -16.34 -3.54
N SER A 48 1.04 -17.47 -2.91
CA SER A 48 1.90 -18.10 -1.90
C SER A 48 3.27 -18.52 -2.49
N PRO A 49 4.39 -18.33 -1.78
CA PRO A 49 5.75 -18.54 -2.32
C PRO A 49 6.05 -19.92 -2.90
N ASP A 50 5.42 -20.96 -2.35
CA ASP A 50 5.91 -22.33 -2.53
C ASP A 50 5.03 -23.22 -3.41
N GLN A 51 3.91 -22.71 -3.96
CA GLN A 51 3.04 -23.50 -4.83
C GLN A 51 2.60 -22.72 -6.08
N PRO A 52 2.60 -23.34 -7.27
CA PRO A 52 1.92 -22.77 -8.42
C PRO A 52 0.43 -22.59 -8.10
N PRO A 53 -0.20 -21.50 -8.56
CA PRO A 53 -1.62 -21.30 -8.36
C PRO A 53 -2.40 -22.46 -8.98
N LYS A 54 -3.10 -23.24 -8.17
CA LYS A 54 -4.10 -24.18 -8.69
C LYS A 54 -5.34 -23.40 -9.10
N PRO A 55 -6.05 -23.79 -10.17
CA PRO A 55 -7.26 -23.10 -10.61
C PRO A 55 -8.39 -23.05 -9.55
N ASP A 56 -8.30 -23.87 -8.50
CA ASP A 56 -9.26 -24.00 -7.39
C ASP A 56 -8.68 -23.58 -6.02
N ASP A 57 -7.49 -22.95 -5.98
CA ASP A 57 -6.85 -22.62 -4.69
C ASP A 57 -7.53 -21.42 -4.02
N SER A 58 -8.29 -21.69 -2.96
CA SER A 58 -8.83 -20.72 -2.00
C SER A 58 -7.77 -19.94 -1.22
N ASN A 59 -6.48 -20.22 -1.47
CA ASN A 59 -5.33 -19.57 -0.85
C ASN A 59 -4.81 -18.35 -1.63
N ILE A 60 -5.50 -17.93 -2.70
CA ILE A 60 -5.21 -16.66 -3.38
C ILE A 60 -5.89 -15.55 -2.59
N THR A 61 -5.22 -15.03 -1.57
CA THR A 61 -5.66 -13.79 -0.91
C THR A 61 -5.24 -12.60 -1.75
N THR A 62 -6.14 -11.65 -1.81
CA THR A 62 -6.13 -10.57 -2.79
C THR A 62 -6.21 -9.28 -2.03
N ASN A 63 -5.10 -8.95 -1.37
CA ASN A 63 -5.12 -7.82 -0.46
C ASN A 63 -4.46 -6.66 -1.17
N ILE A 64 -5.29 -5.69 -1.56
CA ILE A 64 -4.87 -4.30 -1.84
C ILE A 64 -4.12 -3.71 -0.60
N ILE A 65 -4.30 -4.35 0.55
CA ILE A 65 -3.74 -4.03 1.85
C ILE A 65 -2.53 -4.91 2.12
N TRP A 66 -1.37 -4.29 2.32
CA TRP A 66 -0.21 -4.96 2.87
C TRP A 66 -0.06 -4.59 4.35
N GLU A 67 -0.41 -5.52 5.23
CA GLU A 67 -0.16 -5.40 6.66
C GLU A 67 1.32 -5.71 6.95
N MET A 68 2.09 -4.67 7.27
CA MET A 68 3.50 -4.84 7.56
C MET A 68 3.67 -5.52 8.92
N PHE A 69 4.59 -6.49 8.95
CA PHE A 69 4.96 -7.20 10.16
C PHE A 69 6.24 -6.64 10.75
N ASP A 70 6.33 -6.69 12.08
CA ASP A 70 7.56 -6.45 12.81
C ASP A 70 7.65 -7.44 13.97
N ALA A 71 8.76 -8.19 14.03
CA ALA A 71 9.01 -9.14 15.11
C ALA A 71 9.32 -8.45 16.44
N ASN A 72 9.69 -7.16 16.43
CA ASN A 72 10.18 -6.46 17.60
C ASN A 72 9.13 -5.47 18.16
N PRO A 73 8.62 -5.68 19.38
CA PRO A 73 7.67 -4.77 20.01
C PRO A 73 8.31 -3.50 20.58
N HIS A 74 9.64 -3.36 20.48
CA HIS A 74 10.33 -2.16 20.94
C HIS A 74 10.16 -1.01 19.95
N ARG A 75 10.06 0.21 20.49
CA ARG A 75 9.86 1.46 19.75
C ARG A 75 11.07 1.74 18.83
N LEU A 76 11.05 1.15 17.64
CA LEU A 76 12.09 1.20 16.63
C LEU A 76 12.40 2.63 16.19
N PRO A 77 13.62 2.89 15.69
CA PRO A 77 14.03 4.21 15.22
C PRO A 77 13.11 4.69 14.10
N SER A 78 13.04 6.01 13.95
CA SER A 78 12.24 6.64 12.90
C SER A 78 12.74 6.24 11.51
N THR A 79 11.84 5.92 10.60
CA THR A 79 12.21 5.49 9.24
C THR A 79 11.10 5.77 8.22
N ASN A 80 11.42 5.59 6.94
CA ASN A 80 10.50 5.67 5.82
C ASN A 80 9.59 4.44 5.75
N ILE A 81 8.32 4.64 5.38
CA ILE A 81 7.36 3.53 5.24
C ILE A 81 7.78 2.53 4.15
N ALA A 82 8.44 2.99 3.08
CA ALA A 82 9.00 2.12 2.05
C ALA A 82 10.12 1.21 2.59
N SER A 83 10.86 1.66 3.60
CA SER A 83 11.89 0.83 4.27
C SER A 83 11.23 -0.26 5.11
N ILE A 84 10.17 0.07 5.86
CA ILE A 84 9.39 -0.90 6.63
C ILE A 84 8.80 -1.95 5.69
N PHE A 85 8.23 -1.51 4.56
CA PHE A 85 7.65 -2.39 3.56
C PHE A 85 8.69 -3.37 2.98
N ARG A 86 9.88 -2.88 2.58
CA ARG A 86 10.96 -3.73 2.08
C ARG A 86 11.47 -4.74 3.11
N ASN A 87 11.58 -4.33 4.37
CA ASN A 87 11.98 -5.22 5.45
C ASN A 87 10.91 -6.31 5.67
N SER A 88 9.63 -5.94 5.69
CA SER A 88 8.52 -6.89 5.83
C SER A 88 8.49 -7.94 4.71
N LEU A 89 8.80 -7.54 3.46
CA LEU A 89 8.95 -8.47 2.33
C LEU A 89 10.15 -9.42 2.45
N SER A 90 11.19 -9.03 3.19
CA SER A 90 12.36 -9.89 3.42
C SER A 90 12.13 -10.92 4.52
N GLU A 91 11.26 -10.61 5.49
CA GLU A 91 10.93 -11.48 6.63
C GLU A 91 9.80 -12.45 6.32
N ILE A 92 8.78 -11.99 5.58
CA ILE A 92 7.69 -12.83 5.10
C ILE A 92 8.01 -13.20 3.65
N PRO A 93 8.21 -14.48 3.31
CA PRO A 93 8.49 -14.90 1.92
C PRO A 93 7.28 -14.73 0.99
N ALA A 94 6.33 -13.84 1.29
CA ALA A 94 5.19 -13.56 0.44
C ALA A 94 5.62 -12.71 -0.77
N LYS A 95 5.10 -13.05 -1.95
CA LYS A 95 5.30 -12.28 -3.18
C LYS A 95 3.97 -11.96 -3.85
N LEU A 96 3.87 -10.79 -4.45
CA LEU A 96 2.68 -10.34 -5.19
C LEU A 96 2.52 -11.13 -6.49
N ALA A 97 1.31 -11.41 -6.96
CA ALA A 97 1.15 -12.07 -8.27
C ALA A 97 1.41 -11.10 -9.43
N THR A 98 1.00 -9.86 -9.24
CA THR A 98 1.16 -8.73 -10.16
C THR A 98 1.39 -7.47 -9.34
N ILE A 99 2.03 -6.46 -9.92
CA ILE A 99 2.14 -5.16 -9.26
C ILE A 99 0.76 -4.49 -9.33
N PRO A 100 0.12 -4.19 -8.19
CA PRO A 100 -1.19 -3.57 -8.23
C PRO A 100 -1.06 -2.10 -8.64
N PRO A 101 -2.04 -1.55 -9.37
CA PRO A 101 -2.09 -0.12 -9.69
C PRO A 101 -2.39 0.74 -8.46
N PHE A 102 -2.84 0.12 -7.37
CA PHE A 102 -3.15 0.77 -6.11
C PHE A 102 -2.69 -0.11 -4.94
N LEU A 103 -2.03 0.48 -3.95
CA LEU A 103 -1.45 -0.24 -2.81
C LEU A 103 -1.68 0.54 -1.52
N VAL A 104 -2.19 -0.16 -0.50
CA VAL A 104 -2.35 0.37 0.85
C VAL A 104 -1.33 -0.30 1.75
N LEU A 105 -0.39 0.46 2.28
CA LEU A 105 0.57 -0.02 3.27
C LEU A 105 0.03 0.28 4.68
N VAL A 106 -0.10 -0.74 5.52
CA VAL A 106 -0.55 -0.59 6.91
C VAL A 106 0.64 -0.68 7.85
N ALA A 107 0.92 0.41 8.56
CA ALA A 107 2.00 0.49 9.53
C ALA A 107 1.87 -0.59 10.62
N PRO A 108 2.98 -1.23 11.03
CA PRO A 108 2.95 -2.25 12.05
C PRO A 108 2.55 -1.63 13.41
N ARG A 109 1.47 -2.18 13.97
CA ARG A 109 0.94 -1.82 15.29
C ARG A 109 0.53 -3.10 16.02
N HIS A 110 0.97 -3.26 17.27
CA HIS A 110 0.60 -4.42 18.10
C HIS A 110 -0.77 -4.21 18.77
N THR A 111 -1.13 -2.96 19.05
CA THR A 111 -2.46 -2.52 19.48
C THR A 111 -2.73 -1.12 18.92
N ARG A 112 -3.97 -0.60 19.00
CA ARG A 112 -4.30 0.76 18.53
C ARG A 112 -3.35 1.85 19.06
N SER A 113 -2.84 1.68 20.29
CA SER A 113 -1.94 2.63 20.97
C SER A 113 -0.46 2.20 20.99
N GLN A 114 -0.13 0.95 20.69
CA GLN A 114 1.25 0.45 20.66
C GLN A 114 1.76 0.34 19.23
N ARG A 115 2.56 1.34 18.85
CA ARG A 115 3.25 1.43 17.56
C ARG A 115 4.63 0.80 17.66
N SER A 116 5.05 0.10 16.62
CA SER A 116 6.38 -0.49 16.54
C SER A 116 7.45 0.57 16.26
N TYR A 117 7.14 1.67 15.58
CA TYR A 117 8.09 2.73 15.22
C TYR A 117 7.85 4.03 16.01
N ARG A 118 8.93 4.77 16.31
CA ARG A 118 8.87 6.09 16.96
C ARG A 118 8.14 7.11 16.09
N TYR A 119 8.55 7.21 14.82
CA TYR A 119 7.95 8.01 13.76
C TYR A 119 8.10 7.29 12.41
N ILE A 120 7.14 7.50 11.51
CA ILE A 120 7.14 6.95 10.16
C ILE A 120 7.07 8.11 9.17
N ILE A 121 8.02 8.16 8.25
CA ILE A 121 8.04 9.15 7.17
C ILE A 121 7.25 8.58 5.98
N PRO A 122 6.18 9.26 5.51
CA PRO A 122 5.52 8.90 4.27
C PRO A 122 6.44 9.17 3.08
N ASP A 123 6.80 8.13 2.32
CA ASP A 123 7.48 8.30 1.04
C ASP A 123 6.48 8.88 0.02
N ARG A 124 6.87 9.95 -0.68
CA ARG A 124 6.00 10.55 -1.72
C ARG A 124 5.82 9.64 -2.93
N GLU A 125 6.83 8.84 -3.22
CA GLU A 125 6.85 7.86 -4.30
C GLU A 125 7.50 6.59 -3.77
N ILE A 126 6.87 5.44 -4.04
CA ILE A 126 7.50 4.14 -3.86
C ILE A 126 7.71 3.50 -5.22
N THR A 127 8.89 2.92 -5.41
CA THR A 127 9.19 2.13 -6.60
C THR A 127 9.03 0.65 -6.26
N LEU A 128 8.11 0.00 -6.96
CA LEU A 128 7.91 -1.44 -6.94
C LEU A 128 8.63 -2.03 -8.15
N ASP A 129 9.44 -3.06 -7.92
CA ASP A 129 10.10 -3.81 -8.99
C ASP A 129 9.70 -5.29 -8.94
N ASN A 130 10.06 -6.03 -9.99
CA ASN A 130 9.72 -7.45 -10.10
C ASN A 130 10.33 -8.34 -9.00
N SER A 131 11.20 -7.84 -8.11
CA SER A 131 11.70 -8.65 -6.99
C SER A 131 10.60 -8.99 -5.97
N ILE A 132 9.56 -8.16 -5.88
CA ILE A 132 8.42 -8.35 -4.98
C ILE A 132 7.34 -9.25 -5.60
N VAL A 133 7.46 -9.61 -6.89
CA VAL A 133 6.47 -10.39 -7.65
C VAL A 133 6.87 -11.87 -7.70
N GLN A 134 5.88 -12.75 -7.53
CA GLN A 134 6.01 -14.19 -7.70
C GLN A 134 6.02 -14.51 -9.18
N LEU A 135 7.18 -14.89 -9.71
CA LEU A 135 7.29 -15.31 -11.09
C LEU A 135 7.05 -16.82 -11.20
N VAL A 136 6.05 -17.21 -12.01
CA VAL A 136 5.68 -18.60 -12.29
C VAL A 136 6.04 -18.92 -13.74
N CYS A 137 6.75 -20.02 -13.96
CA CYS A 137 7.04 -20.48 -15.32
C CYS A 137 5.82 -21.19 -15.89
N LEU A 138 5.33 -20.77 -17.05
CA LEU A 138 4.12 -21.33 -17.64
C LEU A 138 4.26 -22.82 -18.02
N LYS A 139 5.47 -23.23 -18.45
CA LYS A 139 5.71 -24.60 -18.90
C LYS A 139 5.88 -25.60 -17.76
N CYS A 140 6.74 -25.27 -16.77
CA CYS A 140 7.04 -26.20 -15.68
C CYS A 140 6.22 -25.96 -14.42
N GLN A 141 5.44 -24.87 -14.37
CA GLN A 141 4.65 -24.48 -13.20
C GLN A 141 5.49 -24.36 -11.92
N LYS A 142 6.80 -24.10 -12.06
CA LYS A 142 7.69 -23.85 -10.92
C LYS A 142 7.89 -22.37 -10.71
N THR A 143 7.91 -21.96 -9.45
CA THR A 143 8.13 -20.58 -9.00
C THR A 143 9.62 -20.36 -8.74
N ASN A 144 10.17 -19.21 -9.18
CA ASN A 144 11.52 -18.74 -8.86
C ASN A 144 12.66 -19.80 -8.94
N HIS A 145 12.53 -20.86 -9.75
CA HIS A 145 13.32 -22.12 -9.68
C HIS A 145 14.70 -22.03 -10.36
N ASP A 146 15.28 -20.84 -10.50
CA ASP A 146 16.66 -20.74 -10.95
C ASP A 146 17.55 -20.39 -9.75
N PRO A 147 18.25 -21.35 -9.13
CA PRO A 147 19.00 -21.12 -7.90
C PRO A 147 20.25 -20.24 -8.08
N GLU A 148 20.76 -20.06 -9.31
CA GLU A 148 21.92 -19.19 -9.56
C GLU A 148 21.51 -17.80 -10.08
N THR A 149 20.41 -17.70 -10.84
CA THR A 149 19.96 -16.41 -11.41
C THR A 149 18.67 -15.85 -10.83
N SER A 150 17.80 -16.68 -10.21
CA SER A 150 16.56 -16.42 -9.42
C SER A 150 15.61 -15.26 -9.81
N LYS A 151 15.92 -14.53 -10.87
CA LYS A 151 15.37 -13.25 -11.31
C LYS A 151 15.11 -13.25 -12.82
N ASP A 152 15.58 -14.27 -13.53
CA ASP A 152 15.62 -14.29 -14.98
C ASP A 152 14.46 -15.14 -15.52
N PHE A 153 13.29 -14.52 -15.60
CA PHE A 153 12.20 -15.00 -16.43
C PHE A 153 12.24 -14.26 -17.77
N TYR A 154 11.75 -14.91 -18.82
CA TYR A 154 11.82 -14.39 -20.18
C TYR A 154 10.43 -14.35 -20.81
N PHE A 155 10.17 -13.26 -21.52
CA PHE A 155 9.01 -13.12 -22.40
C PHE A 155 9.40 -13.53 -23.82
N CYS A 156 8.57 -14.38 -24.44
CA CYS A 156 8.76 -14.80 -25.83
C CYS A 156 7.49 -14.46 -26.63
N ASN A 157 7.60 -13.46 -27.51
CA ASN A 157 6.50 -13.00 -28.36
C ASN A 157 5.92 -14.14 -29.24
N GLU A 158 6.79 -14.99 -29.81
CA GLU A 158 6.38 -16.11 -30.66
C GLU A 158 5.58 -17.19 -29.91
N CYS A 159 5.90 -17.41 -28.62
CA CYS A 159 5.14 -18.34 -27.78
C CYS A 159 3.81 -17.71 -27.33
N HIS A 160 3.81 -16.41 -27.03
CA HIS A 160 2.63 -15.66 -26.65
C HIS A 160 1.55 -15.65 -27.76
N GLU A 161 1.95 -15.42 -29.01
CA GLU A 161 1.02 -15.44 -30.16
C GLU A 161 0.38 -16.83 -30.38
N LYS A 162 1.07 -17.91 -30.01
CA LYS A 162 0.56 -19.28 -30.13
C LYS A 162 -0.36 -19.70 -28.98
N GLU A 163 -0.13 -19.20 -27.77
CA GLU A 163 -0.94 -19.49 -26.58
C GLU A 163 -2.13 -18.53 -26.38
N SER A 164 -2.10 -17.34 -26.99
CA SER A 164 -3.24 -16.41 -27.03
C SER A 164 -4.50 -17.02 -27.66
N ALA A 165 -4.38 -18.17 -28.33
CA ALA A 165 -5.49 -18.94 -28.88
C ALA A 165 -6.16 -19.89 -27.85
N THR A 166 -5.54 -20.15 -26.68
CA THR A 166 -5.98 -21.17 -25.72
C THR A 166 -6.13 -20.71 -24.27
N VAL A 167 -5.51 -19.59 -23.84
CA VAL A 167 -5.62 -19.09 -22.45
C VAL A 167 -5.95 -17.59 -22.44
N THR A 168 -7.22 -17.26 -22.56
CA THR A 168 -7.75 -15.91 -22.30
C THR A 168 -7.99 -15.73 -20.81
N THR A 169 -6.97 -15.30 -20.06
CA THR A 169 -7.20 -14.68 -18.75
C THR A 169 -6.24 -13.51 -18.57
N ASP A 170 -6.79 -12.31 -18.46
CA ASP A 170 -6.14 -10.99 -18.43
C ASP A 170 -5.14 -10.74 -17.28
N ALA A 171 -4.75 -11.78 -16.53
CA ALA A 171 -4.01 -11.64 -15.27
C ALA A 171 -2.69 -12.43 -15.21
N THR A 172 -2.36 -13.28 -16.19
CA THR A 172 -1.13 -14.08 -16.15
C THR A 172 -0.17 -13.65 -17.24
N ILE A 173 0.88 -12.92 -16.85
CA ILE A 173 1.97 -12.54 -17.75
C ILE A 173 2.74 -13.82 -18.12
N THR A 174 2.67 -14.23 -19.38
CA THR A 174 3.33 -15.45 -19.90
C THR A 174 4.84 -15.36 -19.79
N CYS A 175 5.42 -16.04 -18.80
CA CYS A 175 6.86 -16.06 -18.55
C CYS A 175 7.41 -17.49 -18.56
N TYR A 176 8.62 -17.67 -19.07
CA TYR A 176 9.34 -18.95 -19.05
C TYR A 176 10.65 -18.81 -18.26
N CYS A 177 11.00 -19.83 -17.47
CA CYS A 177 12.34 -19.91 -16.88
C CYS A 177 13.38 -20.26 -17.95
N THR A 178 14.64 -19.92 -17.69
CA THR A 178 15.78 -20.14 -18.60
C THR A 178 15.81 -21.55 -19.19
N ASN A 179 15.63 -22.57 -18.35
CA ASN A 179 15.65 -23.98 -18.79
C ASN A 179 14.47 -24.32 -19.70
N CYS A 180 13.25 -23.90 -19.33
CA CYS A 180 12.05 -24.18 -20.12
C CYS A 180 12.08 -23.47 -21.47
N LEU A 181 12.58 -22.24 -21.51
CA LEU A 181 12.76 -21.49 -22.74
C LEU A 181 13.83 -22.14 -23.63
N SER A 182 14.98 -22.49 -23.07
CA SER A 182 16.05 -23.21 -23.77
C SER A 182 15.57 -24.53 -24.35
N ASP A 183 14.70 -25.25 -23.62
CA ASP A 183 14.10 -26.48 -24.10
C ASP A 183 13.10 -26.30 -25.23
N MET A 184 12.39 -25.16 -25.29
CA MET A 184 11.46 -24.85 -26.40
C MET A 184 12.20 -24.31 -27.62
N HIS A 185 13.27 -23.55 -27.40
CA HIS A 185 14.08 -22.92 -28.44
C HIS A 185 15.46 -23.57 -28.56
N LYS A 186 15.54 -24.92 -28.50
CA LYS A 186 16.82 -25.66 -28.63
C LYS A 186 17.60 -25.34 -29.90
N HIS A 187 16.90 -24.91 -30.95
CA HIS A 187 17.49 -24.49 -32.22
C HIS A 187 18.18 -23.11 -32.15
N LEU A 188 17.95 -22.33 -31.10
CA LEU A 188 18.55 -21.02 -30.83
C LEU A 188 19.59 -21.09 -29.68
N ALA A 189 20.07 -22.30 -29.35
CA ALA A 189 21.03 -22.55 -28.27
C ALA A 189 22.33 -21.76 -28.48
N GLY A 190 22.40 -20.57 -27.87
CA GLY A 190 23.50 -19.60 -28.01
C GLY A 190 23.04 -18.15 -28.21
N SER A 191 21.78 -17.91 -28.58
CA SER A 191 21.20 -16.58 -28.88
C SER A 191 19.91 -16.30 -28.09
N ILE A 192 19.65 -17.04 -27.01
CA ILE A 192 18.43 -16.92 -26.22
C ILE A 192 18.30 -15.50 -25.64
N HIS A 193 19.40 -14.91 -25.20
CA HIS A 193 19.43 -13.55 -24.65
C HIS A 193 19.26 -12.44 -25.71
N THR A 194 19.36 -12.77 -26.99
CA THR A 194 19.32 -11.83 -28.13
C THR A 194 17.97 -11.83 -28.86
N HIS A 195 17.22 -12.94 -28.82
CA HIS A 195 15.88 -13.05 -29.41
C HIS A 195 14.73 -13.03 -28.40
N HIS A 196 15.01 -13.21 -27.11
CA HIS A 196 13.99 -13.16 -26.06
C HIS A 196 14.24 -11.96 -25.15
N THR A 197 13.17 -11.23 -24.88
CA THR A 197 13.20 -10.14 -23.91
C THR A 197 13.33 -10.78 -22.54
N LYS A 198 14.54 -10.74 -21.96
CA LYS A 198 14.72 -10.95 -20.53
C LYS A 198 13.71 -10.03 -19.85
N ARG A 199 12.90 -10.56 -18.95
CA ARG A 199 12.11 -9.72 -18.05
C ARG A 199 13.10 -9.12 -17.08
N VAL A 200 13.76 -8.07 -17.54
CA VAL A 200 14.74 -7.35 -16.77
C VAL A 200 13.99 -6.79 -15.56
N SER A 201 14.69 -6.76 -14.43
CA SER A 201 14.36 -6.03 -13.20
C SER A 201 14.03 -4.52 -13.40
N SER A 202 13.68 -4.09 -14.61
CA SER A 202 13.42 -2.72 -15.05
C SER A 202 11.94 -2.37 -15.20
N ASP A 203 11.00 -3.32 -15.10
CA ASP A 203 9.58 -2.97 -14.92
C ASP A 203 9.41 -2.43 -13.50
N LYS A 204 9.80 -1.17 -13.35
CA LYS A 204 9.67 -0.40 -12.13
C LYS A 204 8.36 0.36 -12.23
N THR A 205 7.38 -0.06 -11.45
CA THR A 205 6.15 0.71 -11.28
C THR A 205 6.37 1.71 -10.16
N LYS A 206 6.19 2.98 -10.46
CA LYS A 206 6.18 4.04 -9.46
C LYS A 206 4.75 4.23 -9.00
N LEU A 207 4.54 4.19 -7.69
CA LEU A 207 3.28 4.56 -7.07
C LEU A 207 3.48 5.84 -6.26
N ASN A 208 2.56 6.78 -6.41
CA ASN A 208 2.57 8.06 -5.73
C ASN A 208 1.67 8.00 -4.50
N LEU A 209 2.15 8.56 -3.40
CA LEU A 209 1.33 8.76 -2.20
C LEU A 209 0.25 9.79 -2.50
N PHE A 210 -1.00 9.43 -2.24
CA PHE A 210 -2.13 10.34 -2.38
C PHE A 210 -2.96 10.46 -1.10
N ALA A 211 -2.82 9.54 -0.13
CA ALA A 211 -3.45 9.71 1.17
C ALA A 211 -2.66 9.06 2.32
N VAL A 212 -2.77 9.64 3.52
CA VAL A 212 -2.32 9.05 4.78
C VAL A 212 -3.47 9.11 5.78
N LEU A 213 -3.89 7.96 6.29
CA LEU A 213 -4.87 7.87 7.36
C LEU A 213 -4.14 7.72 8.70
N CYS A 214 -4.42 8.62 9.63
CA CYS A 214 -3.77 8.72 10.92
C CYS A 214 -4.73 8.39 12.06
N ILE A 215 -4.27 7.62 13.05
CA ILE A 215 -4.99 7.33 14.29
C ILE A 215 -4.04 7.36 15.48
N GLU A 216 -4.40 8.15 16.49
CA GLU A 216 -3.69 8.18 17.77
C GLU A 216 -4.23 7.10 18.71
N THR A 217 -5.55 7.05 18.91
CA THR A 217 -6.23 6.07 19.78
C THR A 217 -7.49 5.48 19.13
N SER A 218 -8.47 6.32 18.84
CA SER A 218 -9.83 5.93 18.39
C SER A 218 -10.49 6.98 17.49
N HIS A 219 -9.70 7.85 16.87
CA HIS A 219 -10.23 8.87 15.96
C HIS A 219 -9.32 9.00 14.75
N TYR A 220 -9.86 8.57 13.62
CA TYR A 220 -9.20 8.64 12.33
C TYR A 220 -9.31 10.04 11.74
N VAL A 221 -8.18 10.56 11.26
CA VAL A 221 -8.11 11.75 10.40
C VAL A 221 -7.28 11.42 9.17
N ALA A 222 -7.44 12.21 8.11
CA ALA A 222 -6.77 11.95 6.85
C ALA A 222 -5.96 13.16 6.38
N PHE A 223 -4.81 12.88 5.77
CA PHE A 223 -4.13 13.77 4.85
C PHE A 223 -4.40 13.26 3.44
N VAL A 224 -4.90 14.10 2.54
CA VAL A 224 -5.29 13.71 1.19
C VAL A 224 -4.71 14.69 0.18
N LYS A 225 -4.11 14.16 -0.87
CA LYS A 225 -3.64 14.91 -2.03
C LYS A 225 -4.81 15.07 -2.99
N CYS A 226 -5.19 16.31 -3.24
CA CYS A 226 -6.28 16.64 -4.15
C CYS A 226 -5.76 17.44 -5.34
N GLN A 227 -6.30 17.15 -6.52
CA GLN A 227 -6.04 17.92 -7.72
C GLN A 227 -6.75 19.29 -7.61
N LYS A 228 -6.02 20.36 -7.93
CA LYS A 228 -6.62 21.70 -8.05
C LYS A 228 -7.36 21.82 -9.37
N ARG A 229 -8.02 22.96 -9.56
CA ARG A 229 -8.63 23.35 -10.84
C ARG A 229 -7.65 23.27 -12.02
N ASN A 230 -6.36 23.48 -11.79
CA ASN A 230 -5.32 23.18 -12.76
C ASN A 230 -4.90 21.71 -12.59
N PRO A 231 -5.06 20.85 -13.62
CA PRO A 231 -4.73 19.44 -13.52
C PRO A 231 -3.28 19.13 -13.13
N LEU A 232 -2.36 20.07 -13.40
CA LEU A 232 -0.93 19.94 -13.08
C LEU A 232 -0.58 20.36 -11.65
N GLN A 233 -1.54 20.90 -10.90
CA GLN A 233 -1.32 21.37 -9.53
C GLN A 233 -2.11 20.52 -8.55
N HIS A 234 -1.45 20.16 -7.46
CA HIS A 234 -2.04 19.40 -6.38
C HIS A 234 -1.91 20.20 -5.08
N GLU A 235 -2.77 19.93 -4.12
CA GLU A 235 -2.60 20.34 -2.72
C GLU A 235 -2.85 19.19 -1.76
N TRP A 236 -2.21 19.30 -0.61
CA TRP A 236 -2.52 18.45 0.53
C TRP A 236 -3.60 19.11 1.37
N LEU A 237 -4.61 18.33 1.73
CA LEU A 237 -5.69 18.70 2.62
C LEU A 237 -5.65 17.82 3.87
N PHE A 238 -5.98 18.41 5.01
CA PHE A 238 -6.26 17.71 6.26
C PHE A 238 -7.77 17.59 6.42
N PHE A 239 -8.25 16.40 6.76
CA PHE A 239 -9.66 16.12 6.99
C PHE A 239 -9.89 15.51 8.37
N ASP A 240 -10.80 16.13 9.12
CA ASP A 240 -11.32 15.62 10.39
C ASP A 240 -12.84 15.59 10.35
N SER A 241 -13.43 14.39 10.45
CA SER A 241 -14.88 14.19 10.35
C SER A 241 -15.68 14.68 11.57
N MET A 242 -15.02 14.88 12.71
CA MET A 242 -15.63 15.26 13.99
C MET A 242 -14.88 16.43 14.65
N SER A 243 -14.43 17.38 13.83
CA SER A 243 -13.60 18.51 14.31
C SER A 243 -14.34 19.43 15.27
N ASP A 244 -15.65 19.57 15.13
CA ASP A 244 -16.49 20.38 16.00
C ASP A 244 -17.91 19.78 16.13
N ARG A 245 -18.75 20.34 17.00
CA ARG A 245 -20.15 19.93 17.19
C ARG A 245 -21.08 21.13 17.17
N MET A 246 -22.11 21.08 16.32
CA MET A 246 -23.24 22.01 16.39
C MET A 246 -24.22 21.53 17.44
N TYR A 247 -24.47 22.37 18.45
CA TYR A 247 -25.46 22.14 19.50
C TYR A 247 -25.32 20.78 20.21
N ASP A 248 -24.08 20.28 20.37
CA ASP A 248 -23.73 18.97 20.96
C ASP A 248 -24.32 17.71 20.28
N GLU A 249 -25.15 17.87 19.25
CA GLU A 249 -25.87 16.77 18.60
C GLU A 249 -25.26 16.37 17.24
N GLN A 250 -24.74 17.32 16.47
CA GLN A 250 -24.27 17.07 15.11
C GLN A 250 -22.79 17.38 14.92
N ASN A 251 -22.02 16.39 14.45
CA ASN A 251 -20.61 16.58 14.12
C ASN A 251 -20.44 17.48 12.89
N VAL A 252 -19.47 18.40 12.96
CA VAL A 252 -19.04 19.28 11.87
C VAL A 252 -17.68 18.82 11.39
N PRO A 253 -17.56 18.45 10.11
CA PRO A 253 -16.27 18.10 9.53
C PRO A 253 -15.44 19.37 9.24
N LEU A 254 -14.11 19.24 9.35
CA LEU A 254 -13.14 20.24 8.93
C LEU A 254 -12.34 19.72 7.75
N VAL A 255 -12.16 20.56 6.74
CA VAL A 255 -11.23 20.36 5.62
C VAL A 255 -10.35 21.59 5.54
N ASP A 256 -9.04 21.41 5.74
CA ASP A 256 -8.07 22.52 5.74
C ASP A 256 -6.88 22.24 4.84
N SER A 257 -6.36 23.29 4.20
CA SER A 257 -5.16 23.19 3.37
C SER A 257 -3.90 22.98 4.22
N VAL A 258 -3.00 22.13 3.74
CA VAL A 258 -1.70 21.81 4.35
C VAL A 258 -0.59 22.11 3.34
N PRO A 259 -0.30 23.39 3.05
CA PRO A 259 0.68 23.77 2.03
C PRO A 259 2.11 23.35 2.38
N ASP A 260 2.38 23.17 3.68
CA ASP A 260 3.71 22.78 4.18
C ASP A 260 3.94 21.25 4.17
N PHE A 261 2.99 20.43 3.69
CA PHE A 261 3.10 18.97 3.75
C PHE A 261 4.40 18.45 3.14
N ASP A 262 4.70 18.83 1.89
CA ASP A 262 5.90 18.37 1.19
C ASP A 262 7.19 18.86 1.88
N LYS A 263 7.16 20.07 2.43
CA LYS A 263 8.27 20.62 3.22
C LYS A 263 8.49 19.82 4.49
N TRP A 264 7.43 19.38 5.17
CA TRP A 264 7.56 18.55 6.36
C TRP A 264 8.25 17.23 6.05
N ILE A 265 7.92 16.60 4.91
CA ILE A 265 8.60 15.37 4.47
C ILE A 265 10.09 15.65 4.21
N ASP A 266 10.41 16.72 3.48
CA ASP A 266 11.80 17.12 3.21
C ASP A 266 12.60 17.36 4.50
N ASP A 267 12.00 18.05 5.47
CA ASP A 267 12.63 18.37 6.75
C ASP A 267 12.88 17.08 7.58
N ALA A 268 11.95 16.13 7.54
CA ALA A 268 12.09 14.84 8.23
C ALA A 268 13.18 13.96 7.59
N GLU A 269 13.22 13.89 6.25
CA GLU A 269 14.23 13.12 5.50
C GLU A 269 15.65 13.68 5.70
N LYS A 270 15.80 15.01 5.74
CA LYS A 270 17.09 15.68 5.94
C LYS A 270 17.53 15.71 7.40
N GLY A 271 16.60 16.04 8.30
CA GLY A 271 16.89 16.28 9.71
C GLY A 271 17.04 15.00 10.54
N LYS A 272 16.54 13.85 10.06
CA LYS A 272 16.65 12.54 10.72
C LYS A 272 16.34 12.65 12.23
N ASP A 273 17.22 12.16 13.10
CA ASP A 273 17.00 12.11 14.54
C ASP A 273 16.83 13.49 15.18
N ASP A 274 17.54 14.53 14.71
CA ASP A 274 17.43 15.89 15.27
C ASP A 274 16.03 16.47 15.08
N PHE A 275 15.43 16.22 13.90
CA PHE A 275 14.05 16.61 13.62
C PHE A 275 13.05 15.90 14.54
N PHE A 276 13.22 14.60 14.77
CA PHE A 276 12.35 13.83 15.66
C PHE A 276 12.55 14.15 17.14
N ASN A 277 13.77 14.49 17.55
CA ASN A 277 14.05 14.99 18.89
C ASN A 277 13.36 16.35 19.11
N TRP A 278 13.41 17.23 18.12
CA TRP A 278 12.67 18.50 18.17
C TRP A 278 11.15 18.30 18.26
N LEU A 279 10.59 17.32 17.54
CA LEU A 279 9.17 16.95 17.65
C LEU A 279 8.83 16.43 19.06
N ASP A 280 9.70 15.61 19.66
CA ASP A 280 9.51 15.09 21.02
C ASP A 280 9.61 16.19 22.10
N ASP A 281 10.54 17.13 21.97
CA ASP A 281 10.69 18.26 22.90
C ASP A 281 9.44 19.15 22.92
N ARG A 282 8.85 19.35 21.74
CA ARG A 282 7.59 20.09 21.59
C ARG A 282 6.42 19.38 22.24
N ARG A 283 6.40 18.04 22.24
CA ARG A 283 5.42 17.26 23.00
C ARG A 283 5.63 17.37 24.51
N GLY A 284 6.88 17.33 24.98
CA GLY A 284 7.24 17.32 26.41
C GLY A 284 6.95 18.63 27.14
N LYS A 285 6.99 19.76 26.41
CA LYS A 285 6.57 21.06 26.93
C LYS A 285 5.04 21.14 26.92
N ARG A 286 4.39 20.75 28.03
CA ARG A 286 3.05 21.23 28.39
C ARG A 286 3.12 22.76 28.57
N GLN A 287 3.20 23.52 27.48
CA GLN A 287 2.98 24.95 27.56
C GLN A 287 1.49 25.18 27.86
N PRO A 288 1.15 26.16 28.72
CA PRO A 288 -0.23 26.57 28.93
C PRO A 288 -0.87 26.85 27.56
N THR A 289 -2.10 26.39 27.39
CA THR A 289 -2.92 26.41 26.16
C THR A 289 -3.16 27.78 25.53
N SER A 290 -2.44 28.83 25.94
CA SER A 290 -2.55 30.20 25.42
C SER A 290 -1.30 30.70 24.67
N GLN A 291 -0.22 29.93 24.55
CA GLN A 291 0.95 30.36 23.75
C GLN A 291 1.49 29.25 22.83
N THR A 292 1.05 29.31 21.57
CA THR A 292 1.78 28.88 20.35
C THR A 292 2.19 27.42 20.21
N PHE A 293 1.27 26.48 20.40
CA PHE A 293 1.31 25.26 19.59
C PHE A 293 0.40 25.50 18.38
N ASN A 294 0.97 25.89 17.23
CA ASN A 294 0.14 26.15 16.06
C ASN A 294 -0.47 24.84 15.55
N GLU A 295 -1.69 24.90 14.99
CA GLU A 295 -2.43 23.73 14.50
C GLU A 295 -1.61 22.91 13.48
N ASN A 296 -0.76 23.59 12.70
CA ASN A 296 0.19 22.96 11.77
C ASN A 296 1.20 22.04 12.48
N SER A 297 1.71 22.40 13.66
CA SER A 297 2.62 21.52 14.42
C SER A 297 1.89 20.27 14.92
N MET A 298 0.60 20.36 15.28
CA MET A 298 -0.19 19.18 15.66
C MET A 298 -0.42 18.28 14.45
N ARG A 299 -0.78 18.85 13.30
CA ARG A 299 -0.96 18.08 12.05
C ARG A 299 0.33 17.39 11.64
N GLN A 300 1.46 18.09 11.70
CA GLN A 300 2.78 17.52 11.44
C GLN A 300 3.10 16.35 12.38
N LEU A 301 2.82 16.50 13.68
CA LEU A 301 2.99 15.42 14.65
C LEU A 301 2.08 14.23 14.33
N ARG A 302 0.80 14.46 14.01
CA ARG A 302 -0.15 13.40 13.65
C ARG A 302 0.28 12.64 12.40
N LEU A 303 0.79 13.34 11.38
CA LEU A 303 1.28 12.72 10.15
C LEU A 303 2.37 11.68 10.43
N PHE A 304 3.46 12.09 11.08
CA PHE A 304 4.63 11.23 11.29
C PHE A 304 4.45 10.20 12.40
N ARG A 305 3.70 10.56 13.45
CA ARG A 305 3.60 9.72 14.65
C ARG A 305 2.40 8.78 14.57
N ASP A 306 1.30 9.26 14.00
CA ASP A 306 0.00 8.60 14.06
C ASP A 306 -0.42 8.04 12.70
N GLY A 307 0.40 8.17 11.64
CA GLY A 307 0.21 7.48 10.36
C GLY A 307 0.01 5.97 10.56
N ALA A 308 -1.07 5.45 9.99
CA ALA A 308 -1.47 4.04 10.13
C ALA A 308 -1.67 3.39 8.77
N PHE A 309 -2.30 4.08 7.82
CA PHE A 309 -2.48 3.59 6.45
C PHE A 309 -1.90 4.60 5.47
N PHE A 310 -1.13 4.12 4.50
CA PHE A 310 -0.48 4.92 3.47
C PHE A 310 -0.96 4.42 2.12
N PHE A 311 -1.63 5.29 1.37
CA PHE A 311 -2.31 4.93 0.13
C PHE A 311 -1.50 5.43 -1.06
N TYR A 312 -1.20 4.50 -1.96
CA TYR A 312 -0.38 4.72 -3.13
C TYR A 312 -1.14 4.34 -4.40
N GLU A 313 -0.98 5.14 -5.45
CA GLU A 313 -1.61 4.91 -6.76
C GLU A 313 -0.60 5.07 -7.89
N ASN A 314 -0.80 4.36 -8.99
CA ASN A 314 -0.04 4.58 -10.21
C ASN A 314 -0.62 5.79 -10.95
N ALA A 315 0.07 6.93 -10.94
CA ALA A 315 -0.43 8.17 -11.56
C ALA A 315 -0.52 8.10 -13.09
N ASP A 316 0.19 7.16 -13.74
CA ASP A 316 0.10 6.95 -15.19
C ASP A 316 -1.14 6.11 -15.57
N MET A 317 -1.76 5.44 -14.61
CA MET A 317 -3.03 4.75 -14.78
C MET A 317 -4.15 5.77 -14.56
N ASN A 318 -4.56 6.46 -15.62
CA ASN A 318 -5.76 7.30 -15.60
C ASN A 318 -6.95 6.44 -15.15
N TYR A 319 -7.46 6.67 -13.94
CA TYR A 319 -8.72 6.12 -13.45
C TYR A 319 -9.86 7.11 -13.64
#